data_AF-A0A7C3GID6-F1
#
_entry.id   AF-A0A7C3GID6-F1
#
_cell.length_a   1.000
_cell.length_b   1.000
_cell.length_c   1.000
_cell.angle_alpha   90.00
_cell.angle_beta   90.00
_cell.angle_gamma   90.00
#
_symmetry.space_group_name_H-M   'P 1'
#
loop_
_entity.id
_entity.type
_entity.pdbx_description
1 polymer ?
#
loop_
_entity_poly.entity_id
_entity_poly.type
_entity_poly.pdbx_seq_one_letter_code
_entity_poly.pdbx_strand_id
1 'polypeptide(L)'
;MKSINLYCEAMLRMIGKKINNQGSPEAGLKAVYDFLEKEKMNTNGFFLTDGSGLSPVNSASTFHMATAIRIFIKNKKIGNAFSNSLPVAAQSGSMKYMLRGTSAAGNVFAKSGGMERVRSYTGYAKTKSGRLVSFSMIANNFTCKSSAVRKKMEKVMLAIYEM
;
A
#
# COMPACT_ATOMS: atom_id res chain seq x y z
N MET A 1 3.11 14.87 -1.52
CA MET A 1 2.61 13.56 -2.01
C MET A 1 1.12 13.44 -1.66
N LYS A 2 0.25 13.35 -2.66
CA LYS A 2 -1.22 13.31 -2.52
C LYS A 2 -1.75 11.99 -3.10
N SER A 3 -2.88 11.50 -2.59
CA SER A 3 -3.59 10.31 -3.13
C SER A 3 -4.59 10.82 -4.16
N ILE A 4 -4.34 10.59 -5.46
CA ILE A 4 -5.16 11.15 -6.55
C ILE A 4 -5.81 10.00 -7.33
N ASN A 5 -7.11 9.78 -7.08
CA ASN A 5 -7.84 8.65 -7.66
C ASN A 5 -7.87 8.70 -9.19
N LEU A 6 -8.07 9.91 -9.76
CA LEU A 6 -8.08 10.11 -11.21
C LEU A 6 -6.78 9.63 -11.89
N TYR A 7 -5.63 9.80 -11.23
CA TYR A 7 -4.35 9.35 -11.78
C TYR A 7 -4.26 7.83 -11.79
N CYS A 8 -4.75 7.17 -10.75
CA CYS A 8 -4.79 5.71 -10.71
C CYS A 8 -5.67 5.15 -11.85
N GLU A 9 -6.86 5.71 -12.08
CA GLU A 9 -7.76 5.25 -13.14
C GLU A 9 -7.21 5.52 -14.53
N ALA A 10 -6.61 6.69 -14.75
CA ALA A 10 -5.96 7.03 -16.01
C ALA A 10 -4.77 6.08 -16.28
N MET A 11 -3.92 5.84 -15.27
CA MET A 11 -2.79 4.91 -15.40
C MET A 11 -3.25 3.49 -15.68
N LEU A 12 -4.30 3.01 -15.02
CA LEU A 12 -4.85 1.67 -15.27
C LEU A 12 -5.29 1.50 -16.72
N ARG A 13 -6.03 2.47 -17.26
CA ARG A 13 -6.46 2.46 -18.68
C ARG A 13 -5.28 2.57 -19.64
N MET A 14 -4.26 3.36 -19.30
CA MET A 14 -3.05 3.47 -20.12
C MET A 14 -2.25 2.16 -20.16
N ILE A 15 -2.16 1.45 -19.02
CA ILE A 15 -1.57 0.10 -18.97
C ILE A 15 -2.36 -0.85 -19.86
N GLY A 16 -3.70 -0.85 -19.75
CA GLY A 16 -4.58 -1.64 -20.61
C GLY A 16 -4.34 -1.35 -22.09
N LYS A 17 -4.28 -0.07 -22.47
CA LYS A 17 -4.01 0.34 -23.86
C LYS A 17 -2.64 -0.11 -24.34
N LYS A 18 -1.63 -0.07 -23.49
CA LYS A 18 -0.26 -0.43 -23.86
C LYS A 18 -0.02 -1.93 -23.97
N ILE A 19 -0.59 -2.72 -23.05
CA ILE A 19 -0.33 -4.17 -22.94
C ILE A 19 -1.36 -4.98 -23.74
N ASN A 20 -2.63 -4.59 -23.66
CA ASN A 20 -3.76 -5.34 -24.20
C ASN A 20 -4.48 -4.61 -25.35
N ASN A 21 -3.90 -3.51 -25.86
CA ASN A 21 -4.43 -2.66 -26.93
C ASN A 21 -5.82 -2.02 -26.65
N GLN A 22 -6.31 -2.09 -25.40
CA GLN A 22 -7.63 -1.59 -25.01
C GLN A 22 -7.53 -0.65 -23.80
N GLY A 23 -7.99 0.60 -23.95
CA GLY A 23 -7.95 1.63 -22.91
C GLY A 23 -9.07 1.52 -21.87
N SER A 24 -9.27 0.33 -21.29
CA SER A 24 -10.33 0.07 -20.31
C SER A 24 -9.78 -0.40 -18.96
N PRO A 25 -10.55 -0.23 -17.86
CA PRO A 25 -10.16 -0.73 -16.55
C PRO A 25 -9.94 -2.25 -16.56
N GLU A 26 -10.79 -3.01 -17.25
CA GLU A 26 -10.73 -4.48 -17.31
C GLU A 26 -9.42 -4.94 -17.97
N ALA A 27 -9.05 -4.31 -19.09
CA ALA A 27 -7.80 -4.57 -19.77
C ALA A 27 -6.59 -4.18 -18.92
N GLY A 28 -6.67 -3.08 -18.16
CA GLY A 28 -5.63 -2.67 -17.22
C GLY A 28 -5.49 -3.65 -16.06
N LEU A 29 -6.60 -4.07 -15.46
CA LEU A 29 -6.63 -5.02 -14.35
C LEU A 29 -6.10 -6.38 -14.77
N LYS A 30 -6.46 -6.85 -15.97
CA LYS A 30 -5.88 -8.08 -16.52
C LYS A 30 -4.34 -8.02 -16.52
N ALA A 31 -3.77 -6.92 -17.00
CA ALA A 31 -2.31 -6.73 -16.98
C ALA A 31 -1.72 -6.69 -15.56
N VAL A 32 -2.46 -6.15 -14.58
CA VAL A 32 -2.07 -6.17 -13.17
C VAL A 32 -2.06 -7.60 -12.60
N TYR A 33 -3.12 -8.39 -12.85
CA TYR A 33 -3.17 -9.79 -12.41
C TYR A 33 -2.07 -10.62 -13.06
N ASP A 34 -1.91 -10.53 -14.39
CA ASP A 34 -0.86 -11.24 -15.14
C ASP A 34 0.54 -10.92 -14.57
N PHE A 35 0.78 -9.65 -14.21
CA PHE A 35 2.04 -9.24 -13.58
C PHE A 35 2.22 -9.86 -12.18
N LEU A 36 1.21 -9.80 -11.32
CA LEU A 36 1.30 -10.30 -9.95
C LEU A 36 1.46 -11.82 -9.91
N GLU A 37 0.77 -12.53 -10.78
CA GLU A 37 0.88 -13.99 -10.93
C GLU A 37 2.25 -14.41 -11.49
N LYS A 38 2.79 -13.64 -12.45
CA LYS A 38 4.16 -13.83 -12.93
C LYS A 38 5.20 -13.68 -11.81
N GLU A 39 4.97 -12.76 -10.87
CA GLU A 39 5.77 -12.58 -9.64
C GLU A 39 5.43 -13.61 -8.55
N LYS A 40 4.66 -14.66 -8.88
CA LYS A 40 4.25 -15.76 -8.02
C LYS A 40 3.42 -15.34 -6.81
N MET A 41 2.70 -14.21 -6.92
CA MET A 41 1.71 -13.84 -5.92
C MET A 41 0.43 -14.65 -6.12
N ASN A 42 -0.09 -15.25 -5.06
CA ASN A 42 -1.43 -15.84 -5.08
C ASN A 42 -2.48 -14.72 -5.15
N THR A 43 -3.29 -14.72 -6.20
CA THR A 43 -4.34 -13.73 -6.46
C THR A 43 -5.73 -14.22 -6.03
N ASN A 44 -5.85 -15.42 -5.46
CA ASN A 44 -7.11 -15.94 -4.93
C ASN A 44 -7.65 -15.03 -3.82
N GLY A 45 -8.87 -14.53 -4.00
CA GLY A 45 -9.48 -13.59 -3.06
C GLY A 45 -8.91 -12.16 -3.12
N PHE A 46 -8.06 -11.87 -4.11
CA PHE A 46 -7.68 -10.51 -4.47
C PHE A 46 -8.61 -10.03 -5.58
N PHE A 47 -9.57 -9.18 -5.23
CA PHE A 47 -10.58 -8.66 -6.13
C PHE A 47 -10.38 -7.16 -6.30
N LEU A 48 -10.15 -6.74 -7.53
CA LEU A 48 -10.05 -5.34 -7.92
C LEU A 48 -11.06 -5.05 -9.02
N THR A 49 -11.79 -3.95 -8.88
CA THR A 49 -12.68 -3.39 -9.90
C THR A 49 -12.19 -2.03 -10.41
N ASP A 50 -11.26 -1.41 -9.68
CA ASP A 50 -10.68 -0.11 -10.04
C ASP A 50 -9.19 -0.04 -9.64
N GLY A 51 -8.50 1.02 -10.07
CA GLY A 51 -7.08 1.23 -9.76
C GLY A 51 -6.85 2.07 -8.51
N SER A 52 -7.85 2.83 -8.09
CA SER A 52 -7.73 3.80 -7.00
C SER A 52 -8.03 3.25 -5.60
N GLY A 53 -8.77 2.15 -5.52
CA GLY A 53 -9.25 1.60 -4.24
C GLY A 53 -10.52 2.27 -3.72
N LEU A 54 -11.23 3.04 -4.54
CA LEU A 54 -12.46 3.75 -4.13
C LEU A 54 -13.68 2.82 -4.13
N SER A 55 -13.69 1.84 -5.02
CA SER A 55 -14.75 0.85 -5.10
C SER A 55 -14.84 0.04 -3.80
N PRO A 56 -16.03 -0.03 -3.16
CA PRO A 56 -16.24 -0.76 -1.92
C PRO A 56 -16.19 -2.28 -2.10
N VAL A 57 -16.27 -2.77 -3.35
CA VAL A 57 -16.18 -4.21 -3.67
C VAL A 57 -14.75 -4.67 -3.93
N ASN A 58 -13.77 -3.76 -3.91
CA ASN A 58 -12.36 -4.16 -3.88
C ASN A 58 -12.08 -4.96 -2.60
N SER A 59 -11.38 -6.07 -2.73
CA SER A 59 -11.00 -6.92 -1.61
C SER A 59 -9.55 -7.37 -1.74
N ALA A 60 -8.81 -7.23 -0.64
CA ALA A 60 -7.44 -7.68 -0.54
C ALA A 60 -7.15 -8.09 0.90
N SER A 61 -6.49 -9.24 1.08
CA SER A 61 -5.95 -9.60 2.38
C SER A 61 -4.70 -8.77 2.70
N THR A 62 -4.38 -8.62 3.99
CA THR A 62 -3.11 -8.02 4.42
C THR A 62 -1.91 -8.81 3.87
N PHE A 63 -2.07 -10.12 3.64
CA PHE A 63 -1.05 -10.96 3.02
C PHE A 63 -0.80 -10.61 1.55
N HIS A 64 -1.86 -10.37 0.74
CA HIS A 64 -1.71 -9.90 -0.64
C HIS A 64 -0.95 -8.58 -0.67
N MET A 65 -1.37 -7.63 0.16
CA MET A 65 -0.80 -6.28 0.18
C MET A 65 0.66 -6.29 0.65
N ALA A 66 1.00 -7.03 1.72
CA ALA A 66 2.38 -7.16 2.18
C ALA A 66 3.26 -7.89 1.15
N THR A 67 2.72 -8.90 0.47
CA THR A 67 3.44 -9.62 -0.61
C THR A 67 3.72 -8.71 -1.80
N ALA A 68 2.76 -7.89 -2.22
CA ALA A 68 2.96 -6.90 -3.28
C ALA A 68 4.06 -5.89 -2.92
N ILE A 69 4.06 -5.35 -1.68
CA ILE A 69 5.15 -4.47 -1.22
C ILE A 69 6.51 -5.19 -1.33
N ARG A 70 6.59 -6.42 -0.85
CA ARG A 70 7.83 -7.23 -0.90
C ARG A 70 8.33 -7.41 -2.34
N ILE A 71 7.43 -7.67 -3.29
CA ILE A 71 7.77 -7.81 -4.72
C ILE A 71 8.34 -6.49 -5.24
N PHE A 72 7.65 -5.37 -5.01
CA PHE A 72 8.04 -4.06 -5.55
C PHE A 72 9.37 -3.56 -5.00
N ILE A 73 9.58 -3.62 -3.68
CA ILE A 73 10.84 -3.14 -3.07
C ILE A 73 12.06 -3.98 -3.47
N LYS A 74 11.86 -5.27 -3.78
CA LYS A 74 12.95 -6.16 -4.22
C LYS A 74 13.24 -6.05 -5.72
N ASN A 75 12.38 -5.40 -6.50
CA ASN A 75 12.56 -5.29 -7.93
C ASN A 75 13.70 -4.29 -8.25
N LYS A 76 14.77 -4.77 -8.88
CA LYS A 76 15.96 -3.95 -9.20
C LYS A 76 15.67 -2.76 -10.11
N LYS A 77 14.64 -2.83 -10.96
CA LYS A 77 14.31 -1.76 -11.92
C LYS A 77 13.45 -0.67 -11.30
N ILE A 78 12.48 -1.05 -10.47
CA ILE A 78 11.46 -0.11 -9.95
C ILE A 78 11.53 0.14 -8.45
N GLY A 79 12.30 -0.65 -7.69
CA GLY A 79 12.29 -0.61 -6.22
C GLY A 79 12.59 0.77 -5.65
N ASN A 80 13.61 1.45 -6.17
CA ASN A 80 13.95 2.81 -5.73
C ASN A 80 12.83 3.82 -6.04
N ALA A 81 12.26 3.78 -7.25
CA ALA A 81 11.16 4.66 -7.63
C ALA A 81 9.90 4.38 -6.78
N PHE A 82 9.60 3.10 -6.53
CA PHE A 82 8.50 2.67 -5.68
C PHE A 82 8.68 3.15 -4.24
N SER A 83 9.85 2.92 -3.63
CA SER A 83 10.19 3.39 -2.29
C SER A 83 10.06 4.91 -2.15
N ASN A 84 10.55 5.67 -3.14
CA ASN A 84 10.45 7.13 -3.16
C ASN A 84 9.00 7.63 -3.35
N SER A 85 8.11 6.77 -3.84
CA SER A 85 6.68 7.09 -3.99
C SER A 85 5.86 6.92 -2.70
N LEU A 86 6.45 6.36 -1.63
CA LEU A 86 5.74 6.15 -0.36
C LEU A 86 5.98 7.31 0.62
N PRO A 87 4.92 7.74 1.35
CA PRO A 87 5.09 8.63 2.49
C PRO A 87 5.99 8.03 3.58
N VAL A 88 6.82 8.88 4.20
CA VAL A 88 7.81 8.49 5.22
C VAL A 88 7.39 9.01 6.59
N ALA A 89 7.42 8.13 7.58
CA ALA A 89 7.10 8.45 8.97
C ALA A 89 7.90 9.64 9.50
N ALA A 90 7.20 10.55 10.18
CA ALA A 90 7.71 11.82 10.70
C ALA A 90 8.22 12.83 9.66
N GLN A 91 8.18 12.52 8.35
CA GLN A 91 8.80 13.36 7.31
C GLN A 91 7.82 13.83 6.24
N SER A 92 7.03 12.93 5.62
CA SER A 92 6.32 13.27 4.39
C SER A 92 4.91 12.67 4.27
N GLY A 93 4.11 13.29 3.41
CA GLY A 93 2.76 12.83 3.05
C GLY A 93 1.84 12.62 4.25
N SER A 94 1.04 11.57 4.21
CA SER A 94 0.11 11.21 5.30
C SER A 94 0.79 10.63 6.54
N MET A 95 2.08 10.28 6.45
CA MET A 95 2.89 9.76 7.54
C MET A 95 3.65 10.86 8.30
N LYS A 96 3.58 12.12 7.84
CA LYS A 96 4.36 13.25 8.39
C LYS A 96 4.15 13.51 9.88
N TYR A 97 2.99 13.15 10.43
CA TYR A 97 2.64 13.28 11.86
C TYR A 97 2.53 11.94 12.60
N MET A 98 3.04 10.85 12.00
CA MET A 98 3.08 9.52 12.61
C MET A 98 4.47 9.23 13.12
N LEU A 99 4.56 8.57 14.29
CA LEU A 99 5.82 8.08 14.87
C LEU A 99 6.86 9.19 15.16
N ARG A 100 6.43 10.46 15.30
CA ARG A 100 7.30 11.56 15.70
C ARG A 100 7.84 11.34 17.11
N GLY A 101 9.12 11.66 17.32
CA GLY A 101 9.78 11.49 18.62
C GLY A 101 10.04 10.02 18.99
N THR A 102 9.89 9.08 18.05
CA THR A 102 10.23 7.67 18.25
C THR A 102 11.46 7.29 17.42
N SER A 103 12.11 6.18 17.77
CA SER A 103 13.20 5.55 17.02
C SER A 103 12.80 5.16 15.58
N ALA A 104 11.52 4.95 15.33
CA ALA A 104 10.97 4.60 14.01
C ALA A 104 10.84 5.80 13.04
N ALA A 105 11.10 7.04 13.48
CA ALA A 105 11.07 8.22 12.63
C ALA A 105 12.03 8.06 11.44
N GLY A 106 11.55 8.30 10.21
CA GLY A 106 12.34 8.10 8.99
C GLY A 106 12.55 6.64 8.55
N ASN A 107 12.08 5.65 9.33
CA ASN A 107 12.32 4.23 9.08
C ASN A 107 11.08 3.44 8.64
N VAL A 108 9.90 4.05 8.67
CA VAL A 108 8.63 3.44 8.24
C VAL A 108 8.09 4.17 7.01
N PHE A 109 7.88 3.42 5.92
CA PHE A 109 7.44 3.90 4.62
C PHE A 109 6.09 3.26 4.32
N ALA A 110 5.02 4.05 4.24
CA ALA A 110 3.68 3.47 4.10
C ALA A 110 2.69 4.36 3.38
N LYS A 111 1.90 3.72 2.52
CA LYS A 111 0.69 4.32 1.98
C LYS A 111 -0.44 4.16 3.00
N SER A 112 -1.09 5.27 3.33
CA SER A 112 -2.32 5.27 4.14
C SER A 112 -3.56 5.14 3.26
N GLY A 113 -4.54 4.35 3.68
CA GLY A 113 -5.89 4.28 3.10
C GLY A 113 -6.95 4.58 4.17
N GLY A 114 -8.01 5.32 3.83
CA GLY A 114 -9.04 5.66 4.80
C GLY A 114 -10.34 6.07 4.16
N MET A 115 -11.42 5.52 4.70
CA MET A 115 -12.81 5.83 4.40
C MET A 115 -13.59 5.81 5.72
N GLU A 116 -14.89 6.09 5.68
CA GLU A 116 -15.74 5.95 6.86
C GLU A 116 -15.59 4.55 7.44
N ARG A 117 -15.27 4.46 8.74
CA ARG A 117 -15.04 3.20 9.48
C ARG A 117 -13.97 2.26 8.90
N VAL A 118 -13.11 2.76 8.00
CA VAL A 118 -12.00 1.98 7.41
C VAL A 118 -10.69 2.72 7.61
N ARG A 119 -9.67 2.02 8.10
CA ARG A 119 -8.31 2.55 8.13
C ARG A 119 -7.28 1.50 7.81
N SER A 120 -6.32 1.85 6.96
CA SER A 120 -5.28 0.95 6.53
C SER A 120 -3.93 1.64 6.35
N TYR A 121 -2.89 0.86 6.53
CA TYR A 121 -1.51 1.23 6.25
C TYR A 121 -0.79 0.03 5.67
N THR A 122 -0.24 0.21 4.47
CA THR A 122 0.52 -0.83 3.77
C THR A 122 1.85 -0.24 3.34
N GLY A 123 2.93 -0.96 3.60
CA GLY A 123 4.27 -0.44 3.37
C GLY A 123 5.36 -1.36 3.87
N TYR A 124 6.53 -0.78 4.14
CA TYR A 124 7.65 -1.51 4.72
C TYR A 124 8.35 -0.67 5.79
N ALA A 125 9.07 -1.35 6.68
CA ALA A 125 9.93 -0.74 7.67
C ALA A 125 11.38 -1.20 7.47
N LYS A 126 12.33 -0.29 7.66
CA LYS A 126 13.71 -0.64 7.95
C LYS A 126 13.82 -0.80 9.45
N THR A 127 13.89 -2.04 9.92
CA THR A 127 13.90 -2.32 11.36
C THR A 127 15.20 -1.87 12.01
N LYS A 128 15.23 -1.84 13.33
CA LYS A 128 16.40 -1.46 14.12
C LYS A 128 17.61 -2.37 13.86
N SER A 129 17.37 -3.65 13.57
CA SER A 129 18.41 -4.61 13.14
C SER A 129 18.89 -4.40 11.69
N GLY A 130 18.30 -3.44 10.96
CA GLY A 130 18.64 -3.13 9.57
C GLY A 130 17.89 -3.97 8.53
N ARG A 131 17.01 -4.87 8.96
CA ARG A 131 16.21 -5.71 8.06
C ARG A 131 15.09 -4.89 7.40
N LEU A 132 14.72 -5.27 6.17
CA LEU A 132 13.52 -4.75 5.53
C LEU A 132 12.35 -5.71 5.79
N VAL A 133 11.26 -5.17 6.34
CA VAL A 133 10.04 -5.93 6.65
C VAL A 133 8.85 -5.25 5.97
N SER A 134 8.20 -5.95 5.04
CA SER A 134 6.92 -5.53 4.45
C SER A 134 5.77 -5.81 5.41
N PHE A 135 4.80 -4.90 5.50
CA PHE A 135 3.62 -5.07 6.34
C PHE A 135 2.36 -4.51 5.67
N SER A 136 1.21 -5.00 6.14
CA SER A 136 -0.09 -4.40 5.85
C SER A 136 -1.00 -4.54 7.06
N MET A 137 -1.72 -3.46 7.36
CA MET A 137 -2.72 -3.41 8.42
C MET A 137 -3.99 -2.83 7.85
N ILE A 138 -5.12 -3.49 8.09
CA ILE A 138 -6.45 -3.05 7.67
C ILE A 138 -7.39 -3.23 8.84
N ALA A 139 -8.09 -2.16 9.23
CA ALA A 139 -9.19 -2.18 10.18
C ALA A 139 -10.46 -1.72 9.49
N ASN A 140 -11.45 -2.61 9.43
CA ASN A 140 -12.76 -2.35 8.86
C ASN A 140 -13.82 -2.28 9.96
N ASN A 141 -14.92 -1.58 9.68
CA ASN A 141 -16.12 -1.55 10.50
C ASN A 141 -15.94 -1.11 11.96
N PHE A 142 -14.87 -0.38 12.29
CA PHE A 142 -14.67 0.14 13.64
C PHE A 142 -15.77 1.14 14.00
N THR A 143 -16.14 1.22 15.27
CA THR A 143 -17.20 2.11 15.79
C THR A 143 -16.65 3.32 16.56
N CYS A 144 -15.33 3.37 16.77
CA CYS A 144 -14.66 4.46 17.48
C CYS A 144 -14.13 5.54 16.53
N LYS A 145 -13.53 6.61 17.06
CA LYS A 145 -12.90 7.64 16.22
C LYS A 145 -11.73 7.04 15.42
N SER A 146 -11.63 7.38 14.14
CA SER A 146 -10.50 6.97 13.26
C SER A 146 -9.13 7.29 13.86
N SER A 147 -9.01 8.39 14.62
CA SER A 147 -7.79 8.76 15.33
C SER A 147 -7.37 7.78 16.43
N ALA A 148 -8.32 7.10 17.08
CA ALA A 148 -8.05 6.08 18.09
C ALA A 148 -7.48 4.80 17.44
N VAL A 149 -8.06 4.37 16.31
CA VAL A 149 -7.53 3.26 15.50
C VAL A 149 -6.12 3.59 15.00
N ARG A 150 -5.91 4.79 14.48
CA ARG A 150 -4.60 5.28 14.04
C ARG A 150 -3.54 5.15 15.15
N LYS A 151 -3.84 5.62 16.37
CA LYS A 151 -2.92 5.53 17.52
C LYS A 151 -2.56 4.08 17.86
N LYS A 152 -3.49 3.13 17.75
CA LYS A 152 -3.22 1.70 17.96
C LYS A 152 -2.33 1.14 16.85
N MET A 153 -2.58 1.49 15.59
CA MET A 153 -1.76 1.09 14.45
C MET A 153 -0.33 1.64 14.53
N GLU A 154 -0.14 2.86 15.06
CA GLU A 154 1.21 3.41 15.32
C GLU A 154 2.01 2.52 16.28
N LYS A 155 1.39 1.97 17.32
CA LYS A 155 2.06 1.04 18.25
C LYS A 155 2.51 -0.23 17.54
N VAL A 156 1.69 -0.76 16.63
CA VAL A 156 2.05 -1.94 15.83
C VAL A 156 3.20 -1.63 14.87
N MET A 157 3.19 -0.46 14.20
CA MET A 157 4.32 -0.04 13.36
C MET A 157 5.61 0.11 14.15
N LEU A 158 5.55 0.67 15.36
CA LEU A 158 6.71 0.79 16.24
C LEU A 158 7.23 -0.60 16.65
N ALA A 159 6.34 -1.54 16.98
CA ALA A 159 6.72 -2.91 17.28
C ALA A 159 7.38 -3.61 16.08
N ILE A 160 6.87 -3.41 14.86
CA ILE A 160 7.49 -3.94 13.63
C ILE A 160 8.90 -3.35 13.44
N TYR A 161 9.08 -2.06 13.73
CA TYR A 161 10.39 -1.41 13.62
C TYR A 161 11.41 -1.98 14.63
N GLU A 162 10.99 -2.34 15.83
CA GLU A 162 11.90 -2.86 16.87
C GLU A 162 12.28 -4.35 16.67
N MET A 163 11.78 -5.03 15.63
CA MET A 163 12.15 -6.42 15.26
C MET A 163 13.60 -6.58 14.74
#